data_AF-A0AAN0M8J6-F1
#
_entry.id   AF-A0AAN0M8J6-F1
#
_cell.length_a   1.000
_cell.length_b   1.000
_cell.length_c   1.000
_cell.angle_alpha   90.00
_cell.angle_beta   90.00
_cell.angle_gamma   90.00
#
_symmetry.space_group_name_H-M   'P 1'
#
loop_
_entity.id
_entity.type
_entity.pdbx_description
1 polymer ?
#
loop_
_entity_poly.entity_id
_entity_poly.type
_entity_poly.pdbx_seq_one_letter_code
_entity_poly.pdbx_strand_id
1 'polypeptide(L)'
;MKGLTKYALDKLGEIEADPFAGYTVSKIKVKHSVAAKDNKKPFSPSQVTQVLQYCKTTFDRDTIDYWLPAIAAYTGARREEIGQLHVNDVSDWRDGLTMRITDEQEDQKIKNKHSFRTIPAPTILIDMV
;
A
#
# COMPACT_ATOMS: atom_id res chain seq x y z
N MET A 1 9.97 9.19 -18.89
CA MET A 1 9.83 9.76 -20.24
C MET A 1 8.37 9.94 -20.66
N LYS A 2 7.56 8.88 -20.87
CA LYS A 2 6.14 9.03 -21.29
C LYS A 2 5.28 9.98 -20.44
N GLY A 3 5.40 9.91 -19.12
CA GLY A 3 4.66 10.82 -18.24
C GLY A 3 5.09 12.28 -18.38
N LEU A 4 6.38 12.51 -18.66
CA LEU A 4 6.95 13.85 -18.83
C LEU A 4 6.50 14.46 -20.17
N THR A 5 6.56 13.69 -21.27
CA THR A 5 6.11 14.15 -22.58
C THR A 5 4.60 14.40 -22.59
N LYS A 6 3.82 13.53 -21.95
CA LYS A 6 2.38 13.75 -21.77
C LYS A 6 2.08 15.02 -20.96
N TYR A 7 2.83 15.27 -19.88
CA TYR A 7 2.69 16.52 -19.12
C TYR A 7 3.08 17.76 -19.93
N ALA A 8 4.19 17.70 -20.68
CA ALA A 8 4.64 18.79 -21.54
C ALA A 8 3.63 19.12 -22.64
N LEU A 9 2.96 18.12 -23.20
CA LEU A 9 1.88 18.29 -24.18
C LEU A 9 0.59 18.82 -23.52
N ASP A 10 0.06 18.10 -22.52
CA ASP A 10 -1.29 18.34 -21.98
C ASP A 10 -1.36 19.55 -21.02
N LYS A 11 -0.25 19.86 -20.32
CA LYS A 11 -0.22 20.87 -19.26
C LYS A 11 0.62 22.09 -19.57
N LEU A 12 1.72 21.93 -20.32
CA LEU A 12 2.61 23.05 -20.66
C LEU A 12 2.44 23.56 -22.09
N GLY A 13 2.01 22.71 -23.04
CA GLY A 13 1.93 23.07 -24.46
C GLY A 13 3.29 23.25 -25.14
N GLU A 14 4.38 22.78 -24.51
CA GLU A 14 5.77 23.00 -24.95
C GLU A 14 6.20 22.08 -26.11
N ILE A 15 5.36 21.09 -26.43
CA ILE A 15 5.57 20.18 -27.54
C ILE A 15 4.26 20.02 -28.32
N GLU A 16 4.36 19.88 -29.64
CA GLU A 16 3.20 19.77 -30.52
C GLU A 16 2.60 18.35 -30.55
N ALA A 17 3.40 17.33 -30.22
CA ALA A 17 2.98 15.93 -30.22
C ALA A 17 3.78 15.08 -29.22
N ASP A 18 3.16 14.02 -28.68
CA ASP A 18 3.83 13.05 -27.80
C ASP A 18 4.71 12.11 -28.65
N PRO A 19 6.04 12.13 -28.52
CA PRO A 19 6.94 11.24 -29.26
C PRO A 19 6.77 9.76 -28.89
N PHE A 20 6.04 9.47 -27.81
CA PHE A 20 5.70 8.10 -27.38
C PHE A 20 4.26 7.69 -27.70
N ALA A 21 3.52 8.51 -28.47
CA ALA A 21 2.17 8.17 -28.90
C ALA A 21 2.16 6.81 -29.63
N GLY A 22 1.26 5.91 -29.23
CA GLY A 22 1.15 4.57 -29.80
C GLY A 22 2.25 3.57 -29.40
N TYR A 23 3.34 4.01 -28.76
CA TYR A 23 4.35 3.08 -28.25
C TYR A 23 3.81 2.35 -27.01
N THR A 24 3.62 1.05 -27.09
CA THR A 24 3.30 0.20 -25.93
C THR A 24 4.49 -0.66 -25.57
N VAL A 25 4.96 -0.61 -24.32
CA VAL A 25 5.94 -1.58 -23.84
C VAL A 25 5.20 -2.90 -23.67
N SER A 26 5.45 -3.85 -24.56
CA SER A 26 4.99 -5.22 -24.43
C SER A 26 5.73 -5.86 -23.24
N LYS A 27 5.18 -5.68 -22.04
CA LYS A 27 5.59 -6.51 -20.91
C LYS A 27 5.18 -7.94 -21.23
N ILE A 28 6.15 -8.79 -21.56
CA ILE A 28 5.93 -10.23 -21.56
C ILE A 28 5.48 -10.56 -20.14
N LYS A 29 4.23 -10.98 -19.97
CA LYS A 29 3.74 -11.47 -18.69
C LYS A 29 4.46 -12.78 -18.40
N VAL A 30 5.58 -12.70 -17.70
CA VAL A 30 6.24 -13.88 -17.17
C VAL A 30 5.32 -14.43 -16.09
N LYS A 31 4.84 -15.66 -16.27
CA LYS A 31 4.14 -16.37 -15.20
C LYS A 31 5.16 -16.60 -14.08
N HIS A 32 4.98 -15.91 -12.96
CA HIS A 32 5.56 -16.35 -11.70
C HIS A 32 4.79 -17.61 -11.29
N SER A 33 5.25 -18.77 -11.76
CA SER A 33 4.76 -20.06 -11.28
C SER A 33 5.46 -20.36 -9.95
N VAL A 34 4.84 -21.19 -9.10
CA VAL A 34 5.48 -21.73 -7.89
C VAL A 34 6.82 -22.43 -8.23
N ALA A 35 6.95 -22.95 -9.46
CA ALA A 35 8.17 -23.57 -9.98
C ALA A 35 9.26 -22.55 -10.36
N ALA A 36 8.90 -21.32 -10.73
CA ALA A 36 9.83 -20.21 -10.84
C ALA A 36 10.12 -19.70 -9.43
N LYS A 37 10.94 -20.47 -8.70
CA LYS A 37 11.36 -20.20 -7.32
C LYS A 37 11.80 -18.75 -7.18
N ASP A 38 10.95 -17.94 -6.57
CA ASP A 38 11.38 -16.67 -6.02
C ASP A 38 12.35 -17.00 -4.89
N ASN A 39 13.60 -16.53 -4.98
CA ASN A 39 14.60 -16.72 -3.93
C ASN A 39 14.25 -15.91 -2.66
N LYS A 40 13.16 -15.15 -2.68
CA LYS A 40 12.67 -14.38 -1.54
C LYS A 40 12.12 -15.31 -0.47
N LYS A 41 12.92 -15.56 0.56
CA LYS A 41 12.49 -16.29 1.75
C LYS A 41 11.53 -15.41 2.56
N PRO A 42 10.32 -15.88 2.89
CA PRO A 42 9.45 -15.16 3.82
C PRO A 42 10.10 -15.13 5.21
N PHE A 43 9.78 -14.11 6.01
CA PHE A 43 10.19 -14.06 7.41
C PHE A 43 9.54 -15.20 8.19
N SER A 44 10.32 -15.81 9.09
CA SER A 44 9.75 -16.74 10.08
C SER A 44 8.86 -15.96 11.07
N PRO A 45 7.91 -16.63 11.75
CA PRO A 45 7.12 -15.98 12.81
C PRO A 45 7.99 -15.31 13.87
N SER A 46 9.10 -15.94 14.28
CA SER A 46 10.05 -15.37 15.24
C SER A 46 10.73 -14.10 14.74
N GLN A 47 11.10 -14.05 13.45
CA GLN A 47 11.68 -12.86 12.85
C GLN A 47 10.66 -11.72 12.76
N VAL A 48 9.41 -12.03 12.39
CA VAL A 48 8.32 -11.03 12.40
C VAL A 48 8.15 -10.45 13.80
N THR A 49 8.07 -11.28 14.84
CA THR A 49 7.96 -10.81 16.23
C THR A 49 9.13 -9.91 16.62
N GLN A 50 10.37 -10.26 16.24
CA GLN A 50 11.55 -9.42 16.51
C GLN A 50 11.47 -8.05 15.83
N VAL A 51 11.05 -8.01 14.56
CA VAL A 51 10.86 -6.76 13.81
C VAL A 51 9.78 -5.90 14.45
N LEU A 52 8.62 -6.48 14.77
CA LEU A 52 7.52 -5.76 15.42
C LEU A 52 7.92 -5.21 16.79
N GLN A 53 8.64 -6.01 17.59
CA GLN A 53 9.13 -5.58 18.89
C GLN A 53 10.15 -4.43 18.75
N TYR A 54 11.09 -4.54 17.80
CA TYR A 54 12.05 -3.48 17.52
C TYR A 54 11.34 -2.17 17.17
N CYS A 55 10.40 -2.21 16.21
CA CYS A 55 9.64 -1.03 15.81
C CYS A 55 8.90 -0.39 17.00
N LYS A 56 8.26 -1.21 17.84
CA LYS A 56 7.54 -0.76 19.03
C LYS A 56 8.44 -0.09 20.07
N THR A 57 9.69 -0.54 20.21
CA THR A 57 10.64 -0.02 21.22
C THR A 57 11.49 1.15 20.73
N THR A 58 11.67 1.28 19.42
CA THR A 58 12.60 2.24 18.82
C THR A 58 11.92 3.48 18.28
N PHE A 59 10.71 3.35 17.72
CA PHE A 59 10.01 4.46 17.09
C PHE A 59 8.88 5.02 17.96
N ASP A 60 8.63 6.31 17.82
CA ASP A 60 7.53 6.98 18.50
C ASP A 60 6.18 6.53 17.92
N ARG A 61 5.16 6.41 18.77
CA ARG A 61 3.83 5.96 18.40
C ARG A 61 3.15 6.88 17.38
N ASP A 62 3.54 8.15 17.30
CA ASP A 62 2.98 9.10 16.33
C ASP A 62 3.63 8.97 14.94
N THR A 63 4.56 8.03 14.76
CA THR A 63 5.25 7.81 13.49
C THR A 63 4.72 6.59 12.74
N ILE A 64 4.81 6.66 11.41
CA ILE A 64 4.44 5.55 10.54
C ILE A 64 5.34 4.32 10.74
N ASP A 65 6.58 4.50 11.17
CA ASP A 65 7.53 3.42 11.43
C ASP A 65 7.10 2.51 12.60
N TYR A 66 6.31 3.04 13.55
CA TYR A 66 5.67 2.25 14.61
C TYR A 66 4.50 1.41 14.06
N TRP A 67 3.59 2.03 13.31
CA TRP A 67 2.31 1.41 12.92
C TRP A 67 2.38 0.56 11.66
N LEU A 68 3.12 0.99 10.65
CA LEU A 68 3.10 0.36 9.33
C LEU A 68 3.54 -1.10 9.35
N PRO A 69 4.63 -1.49 10.04
CA PRO A 69 5.02 -2.89 10.14
C PRO A 69 3.95 -3.75 10.84
N ALA A 70 3.31 -3.24 11.89
CA ALA A 70 2.26 -3.94 12.62
C ALA A 70 1.02 -4.15 11.74
N ILE A 71 0.50 -3.08 11.13
CA ILE A 71 -0.66 -3.17 10.23
C ILE A 71 -0.36 -4.12 9.07
N ALA A 72 0.83 -4.03 8.46
CA ALA A 72 1.21 -4.91 7.35
C ALA A 72 1.26 -6.39 7.77
N ALA A 73 1.81 -6.68 8.96
CA ALA A 73 1.93 -8.05 9.47
C ALA A 73 0.57 -8.71 9.74
N TYR A 74 -0.42 -7.97 10.25
CA TYR A 74 -1.71 -8.54 10.64
C TYR A 74 -2.79 -8.46 9.56
N THR A 75 -2.65 -7.56 8.56
CA THR A 75 -3.70 -7.35 7.54
C THR A 75 -3.28 -7.76 6.14
N GLY A 76 -1.98 -7.82 5.85
CA GLY A 76 -1.47 -8.00 4.49
C GLY A 76 -1.79 -6.85 3.54
N ALA A 77 -2.22 -5.68 4.05
CA ALA A 77 -2.47 -4.49 3.23
C ALA A 77 -1.19 -4.00 2.56
N ARG A 78 -1.32 -3.34 1.40
CA ARG A 78 -0.16 -2.78 0.69
C ARG A 78 0.40 -1.60 1.46
N ARG A 79 1.70 -1.41 1.41
CA ARG A 79 2.39 -0.29 2.08
C ARG A 79 1.77 1.06 1.74
N GLU A 80 1.45 1.29 0.46
CA GLU A 80 0.82 2.53 0.00
C GLU A 80 -0.62 2.67 0.52
N GLU A 81 -1.36 1.57 0.69
CA GLU A 81 -2.70 1.60 1.29
C GLU A 81 -2.62 1.95 2.78
N ILE A 82 -1.62 1.44 3.49
CA ILE A 82 -1.41 1.73 4.92
C ILE A 82 -0.95 3.19 5.12
N GLY A 83 -0.01 3.66 4.30
CA GLY A 83 0.58 4.99 4.45
C GLY A 83 -0.37 6.14 4.14
N GLN A 84 -1.51 5.87 3.52
CA GLN A 84 -2.55 6.87 3.23
C GLN A 84 -3.80 6.71 4.13
N LEU A 85 -3.80 5.79 5.11
CA LEU A 85 -4.93 5.64 6.04
C LEU A 85 -5.09 6.90 6.90
N HIS A 86 -6.31 7.40 6.98
CA HIS A 86 -6.71 8.44 7.91
C HIS A 86 -7.38 7.83 9.14
N VAL A 87 -7.43 8.59 10.25
CA VAL A 87 -8.17 8.16 11.45
C VAL A 87 -9.64 7.87 11.13
N ASN A 88 -10.25 8.66 10.24
CA ASN A 88 -11.64 8.49 9.79
C ASN A 88 -11.87 7.20 8.98
N ASP A 89 -10.82 6.55 8.48
CA ASP A 89 -10.95 5.26 7.81
C ASP A 89 -11.04 4.10 8.81
N VAL A 90 -10.79 4.37 10.09
CA VAL A 90 -10.97 3.42 11.18
C VAL A 90 -12.29 3.72 11.86
N SER A 91 -13.22 2.78 11.81
CA SER A 91 -14.57 2.97 12.36
C SER A 91 -15.17 1.68 12.89
N ASP A 92 -16.04 1.82 13.88
CA ASP A 92 -16.84 0.72 14.39
C ASP A 92 -17.80 0.22 13.32
N TRP A 93 -17.78 -1.08 13.08
CA TRP A 93 -18.70 -1.73 12.16
C TRP A 93 -19.13 -3.09 12.71
N ARG A 94 -20.42 -3.20 13.04
CA ARG A 94 -20.98 -4.36 13.75
C ARG A 94 -20.27 -4.56 15.11
N ASP A 95 -19.65 -5.72 15.32
CA ASP A 95 -19.09 -6.14 16.61
C ASP A 95 -17.59 -5.81 16.76
N GLY A 96 -17.04 -4.89 15.97
CA GLY A 96 -15.64 -4.48 16.10
C GLY A 96 -15.19 -3.35 15.17
N LEU A 97 -13.95 -2.91 15.38
CA LEU A 97 -13.33 -1.91 14.52
C LEU A 97 -12.98 -2.47 13.15
N THR A 98 -13.11 -1.63 12.14
CA THR A 98 -12.72 -1.92 10.77
C THR A 98 -11.85 -0.81 10.20
N MET A 99 -11.03 -1.15 9.22
CA MET A 99 -10.24 -0.22 8.43
C MET A 99 -10.76 -0.22 7.00
N ARG A 100 -11.03 0.96 6.46
CA ARG A 100 -11.50 1.14 5.09
C ARG A 100 -10.36 1.53 4.17
N ILE A 101 -10.09 0.72 3.16
CA ILE A 101 -9.16 1.06 2.07
C ILE A 101 -9.98 1.73 0.97
N THR A 102 -9.75 3.03 0.76
CA THR A 102 -10.59 3.87 -0.09
C THR A 102 -9.77 4.95 -0.82
N ASP A 103 -10.45 5.74 -1.65
CA ASP A 103 -9.97 6.92 -2.36
C ASP A 103 -10.96 8.10 -2.21
N GLU A 104 -11.69 8.14 -1.08
CA GLU A 104 -12.68 9.19 -0.81
C GLU A 104 -12.05 10.52 -0.39
N GLN A 105 -10.85 10.49 0.18
CA GLN A 105 -10.06 11.66 0.55
C GLN A 105 -9.12 12.08 -0.59
N GLU A 106 -8.79 13.37 -0.67
CA GLU A 106 -8.04 13.97 -1.79
C GLU A 106 -6.65 13.34 -2.00
N ASP A 107 -5.99 12.93 -0.93
CA ASP A 107 -4.65 12.36 -0.90
C ASP A 107 -4.63 10.83 -1.05
N GLN A 108 -5.81 10.20 -1.11
CA GLN A 108 -5.94 8.76 -1.19
C GLN A 108 -6.11 8.26 -2.62
N LYS A 109 -5.60 7.06 -2.87
CA LYS A 109 -5.72 6.43 -4.18
C LYS A 109 -5.84 4.93 -4.08
N ILE A 110 -6.78 4.38 -4.84
CA ILE A 110 -6.85 2.94 -5.08
C ILE A 110 -6.32 2.59 -6.47
N LYS A 111 -5.74 1.39 -6.59
CA LYS A 111 -5.16 0.92 -7.85
C LYS A 111 -6.24 0.59 -8.89
N ASN A 112 -7.35 0.03 -8.45
CA ASN A 112 -8.51 -0.34 -9.27
C ASN A 112 -9.75 -0.48 -8.37
N LYS A 113 -10.93 -0.62 -8.97
CA LYS A 113 -12.20 -0.75 -8.24
C LYS A 113 -12.21 -1.90 -7.21
N HIS A 114 -11.47 -2.98 -7.44
CA HIS A 114 -11.41 -4.13 -6.53
C HIS A 114 -10.45 -3.90 -5.34
N SER A 115 -9.68 -2.82 -5.34
CA SER A 115 -8.88 -2.42 -4.18
C SER A 115 -9.73 -1.81 -3.07
N PHE A 116 -10.87 -1.17 -3.41
CA PHE A 116 -11.80 -0.63 -2.43
C PHE A 116 -12.39 -1.77 -1.58
N ARG A 117 -12.19 -1.71 -0.27
CA ARG A 117 -12.64 -2.74 0.66
C ARG A 117 -12.61 -2.25 2.10
N THR A 118 -13.47 -2.84 2.92
CA THR A 118 -13.40 -2.74 4.38
C THR A 118 -12.84 -4.05 4.93
N ILE A 119 -11.84 -3.97 5.79
CA ILE A 119 -11.23 -5.11 6.47
C ILE A 119 -11.35 -4.96 7.98
N PRO A 120 -11.42 -6.06 8.75
CA PRO A 120 -11.37 -5.98 10.21
C PRO A 120 -10.08 -5.31 10.67
N ALA A 121 -10.16 -4.47 11.70
CA ALA A 121 -9.00 -4.00 12.46
C ALA A 121 -8.64 -5.08 13.49
N PRO A 122 -7.47 -5.74 13.37
CA PRO A 122 -7.06 -6.76 14.33
C PRO A 122 -6.98 -6.18 15.74
N THR A 123 -7.55 -6.88 16.73
CA THR A 123 -7.60 -6.42 18.13
C THR A 123 -6.22 -6.12 18.70
N ILE A 124 -5.21 -6.88 18.29
CA ILE A 124 -3.82 -6.65 18.69
C ILE A 124 -3.30 -5.24 18.32
N LEU A 125 -3.82 -4.61 17.26
CA LEU A 125 -3.47 -3.23 16.92
C LEU A 125 -4.14 -2.22 17.85
N ILE A 126 -5.34 -2.55 18.35
CA ILE A 126 -6.08 -1.72 19.31
C ILE A 126 -5.35 -1.74 20.66
N ASP A 127 -4.90 -2.92 21.09
CA ASP A 127 -4.13 -3.10 22.34
C ASP A 127 -2.73 -2.43 22.28
N MET A 128 -2.30 -1.97 21.11
CA MET A 128 -1.04 -1.24 20.92
C MET A 128 -1.19 0.28 21.08
N VAL A 129 -2.42 0.80 21.10
CA VAL A 129 -2.78 2.19 21.47
C VAL A 129 -2.59 2.39 22.96
#